data_AF-A0A8C6U2Z4-F1
#
_entry.id   AF-A0A8C6U2Z4-F1
#
_cell.length_a   1.000
_cell.length_b   1.000
_cell.length_c   1.000
_cell.angle_alpha   90.00
_cell.angle_beta   90.00
_cell.angle_gamma   90.00
#
_symmetry.space_group_name_H-M   'P 1'
#
loop_
_entity.id
_entity.type
_entity.pdbx_description
1 polymer ?
#
loop_
_entity_poly.entity_id
_entity_poly.type
_entity_poly.pdbx_seq_one_letter_code
_entity_poly.pdbx_strand_id
1 'polypeptide(L)'
;MKQILAFKNALVFMLKNGLLKTHNPGVRYLLEALKLLFKANKSGKSYKVPLSTFYVEEIITCTQLYQDIVVWLCFSEQKDDATISVNFCNYPFTLPLICKLAVCRTFAIKEACQTAHDLYKWCPAWQHESLNLPDSPPAPVFQLILRRHHLVEDTFRQLYAADTEAFRRELVVQFVDDRKDTNVNRRDFFLHVFEKLMTPQSDMFMHNESQTLFWFPPKPKVPEKQYYLFGVLCGLALYNLNIIYLPFPLILFKKLLRANPSLDDMKEFEPVMAQSFQCILEEYTPEVIESLNTTFTVSWGGEVVELDPNEKGKPVTNSNKKEFVKAFINYAFKTSVERVFEAFERGFFKVCDWKVVKLFQPQELQDVMMGQESWDWEVFKQNTVYEGEYHADHPTIVAFWQVFEELTEEQRKGFFVSKRLTISL
;
A
#
# COMPACT_ATOMS: atom_id res chain seq x y z
N MET A 1 7.36 -12.55 -23.45
CA MET A 1 7.87 -11.19 -23.71
C MET A 1 7.52 -10.67 -25.11
N LYS A 2 7.97 -11.30 -26.21
CA LYS A 2 7.72 -10.82 -27.59
C LYS A 2 6.25 -10.49 -27.92
N GLN A 3 5.32 -11.37 -27.55
CA GLN A 3 3.88 -11.16 -27.76
C GLN A 3 3.34 -9.95 -26.98
N ILE A 4 3.74 -9.78 -25.71
CA ILE A 4 3.34 -8.64 -24.87
C ILE A 4 3.79 -7.34 -25.54
N LEU A 5 5.04 -7.29 -25.99
CA LEU A 5 5.60 -6.12 -26.65
C LEU A 5 4.88 -5.81 -27.98
N ALA A 6 4.51 -6.82 -28.76
CA ALA A 6 3.76 -6.63 -30.00
C ALA A 6 2.40 -5.96 -29.75
N PHE A 7 1.59 -6.48 -28.83
CA PHE A 7 0.28 -5.90 -28.50
C PHE A 7 0.42 -4.52 -27.83
N LYS A 8 1.42 -4.35 -26.96
CA LYS A 8 1.73 -3.06 -26.34
C LYS A 8 2.13 -2.01 -27.37
N ASN A 9 3.02 -2.33 -28.30
CA ASN A 9 3.46 -1.41 -29.35
C ASN A 9 2.31 -1.02 -30.29
N ALA A 10 1.43 -1.97 -30.61
CA ALA A 10 0.21 -1.68 -31.37
C ALA A 10 -0.70 -0.70 -30.60
N LEU A 11 -0.91 -0.93 -29.30
CA LEU A 11 -1.71 -0.05 -28.45
C LEU A 11 -1.09 1.36 -28.39
N VAL A 12 0.21 1.45 -28.15
CA VAL A 12 0.98 2.70 -28.15
C VAL A 12 0.84 3.45 -29.47
N PHE A 13 0.94 2.74 -30.60
CA PHE A 13 0.73 3.34 -31.92
C PHE A 13 -0.69 3.93 -32.04
N MET A 14 -1.72 3.20 -31.61
CA MET A 14 -3.10 3.71 -31.64
C MET A 14 -3.29 4.95 -30.76
N LEU A 15 -2.68 4.97 -29.57
CA LEU A 15 -2.71 6.11 -28.64
C LEU A 15 -2.08 7.36 -29.26
N LYS A 16 -0.85 7.24 -29.79
CA LYS A 16 -0.12 8.36 -30.40
C LYS A 16 -0.83 8.94 -31.62
N ASN A 17 -1.60 8.12 -32.34
CA ASN A 17 -2.37 8.55 -33.51
C ASN A 17 -3.81 8.99 -33.18
N GLY A 18 -4.15 9.16 -31.89
CA GLY A 18 -5.45 9.71 -31.47
C GLY A 18 -6.65 8.80 -31.74
N LEU A 19 -6.44 7.49 -31.97
CA LEU A 19 -7.50 6.54 -32.34
C LEU A 19 -8.46 6.19 -31.18
N LEU A 20 -8.21 6.71 -29.98
CA LEU A 20 -9.19 6.67 -28.88
C LEU A 20 -10.39 7.58 -29.17
N LYS A 21 -10.17 8.74 -29.77
CA LYS A 21 -11.22 9.74 -30.06
C LYS A 21 -12.22 9.24 -31.10
N THR A 22 -11.83 8.23 -31.88
CA THR A 22 -12.66 7.64 -32.94
C THR A 22 -13.43 6.41 -32.48
N HIS A 23 -13.44 6.11 -31.18
CA HIS A 23 -14.06 4.90 -30.60
C HIS A 23 -13.62 3.61 -31.30
N ASN A 24 -12.34 3.54 -31.72
CA ASN A 24 -11.84 2.40 -32.47
C ASN A 24 -11.92 1.11 -31.62
N PRO A 25 -12.68 0.08 -32.05
CA PRO A 25 -12.83 -1.15 -31.28
C PRO A 25 -11.52 -1.92 -31.12
N GLY A 26 -10.53 -1.66 -31.98
CA GLY A 26 -9.18 -2.22 -31.92
C GLY A 26 -8.48 -1.98 -30.58
N VAL A 27 -8.69 -0.82 -29.94
CA VAL A 27 -8.09 -0.53 -28.62
C VAL A 27 -8.58 -1.53 -27.58
N ARG A 28 -9.90 -1.79 -27.56
CA ARG A 28 -10.51 -2.76 -26.63
C ARG A 28 -9.98 -4.18 -26.88
N TYR A 29 -9.87 -4.60 -28.14
CA TYR A 29 -9.33 -5.93 -28.47
C TYR A 29 -7.88 -6.10 -28.04
N LEU A 30 -7.03 -5.07 -28.22
CA LEU A 30 -5.64 -5.10 -27.75
C LEU A 30 -5.55 -5.20 -26.23
N LEU A 31 -6.39 -4.44 -25.51
CA LEU A 31 -6.44 -4.48 -24.04
C LEU A 31 -6.91 -5.83 -23.50
N GLU A 32 -7.94 -6.44 -24.11
CA GLU A 32 -8.39 -7.78 -23.72
C GLU A 32 -7.34 -8.85 -24.04
N ALA A 33 -6.63 -8.75 -25.16
CA ALA A 33 -5.49 -9.64 -25.44
C ALA A 33 -4.37 -9.49 -24.41
N LEU A 34 -4.00 -8.25 -24.06
CA LEU A 34 -3.00 -7.98 -23.03
C LEU A 34 -3.45 -8.47 -21.64
N LYS A 35 -4.74 -8.40 -21.33
CA LYS A 35 -5.31 -8.91 -20.07
C LYS A 35 -5.21 -10.42 -19.96
N LEU A 36 -5.42 -11.16 -21.06
CA LEU A 36 -5.18 -12.60 -21.09
C LEU A 36 -3.70 -12.94 -20.86
N LEU A 37 -2.80 -12.22 -21.52
CA LEU A 37 -1.35 -12.37 -21.32
C LEU A 37 -0.92 -12.04 -19.88
N PHE A 38 -1.50 -11.00 -19.28
CA PHE A 38 -1.24 -10.62 -17.90
C PHE A 38 -1.69 -11.70 -16.91
N LYS A 39 -2.89 -12.26 -17.10
CA LYS A 39 -3.39 -13.38 -16.30
C LYS A 39 -2.45 -14.60 -16.41
N ALA A 40 -2.05 -14.95 -17.63
CA ALA A 40 -1.12 -16.06 -17.88
C ALA A 40 0.26 -15.81 -17.22
N ASN A 41 0.76 -14.57 -17.24
CA ASN A 41 2.01 -14.20 -16.57
C ASN A 41 1.92 -14.35 -15.05
N LYS A 42 0.78 -13.99 -14.44
CA LYS A 42 0.54 -14.18 -13.00
C LYS A 42 0.46 -15.65 -12.60
N SER A 43 -0.22 -16.48 -13.39
CA SER A 43 -0.43 -17.91 -13.08
C SER A 43 0.72 -18.83 -13.49
N GLY A 44 1.58 -18.40 -14.41
CA GLY A 44 2.67 -19.21 -14.95
C GLY A 44 3.76 -19.52 -13.92
N LYS A 45 4.48 -20.64 -14.10
CA LYS A 45 5.59 -21.04 -13.21
C LYS A 45 6.98 -20.77 -13.79
N SER A 46 7.16 -20.90 -15.12
CA SER A 46 8.49 -20.96 -15.74
C SER A 46 8.87 -19.75 -16.59
N TYR A 47 7.89 -18.97 -17.07
CA TYR A 47 8.14 -17.83 -17.97
C TYR A 47 7.37 -16.60 -17.50
N LYS A 48 7.88 -15.93 -16.47
CA LYS A 48 7.36 -14.66 -15.98
C LYS A 48 8.20 -13.50 -16.50
N VAL A 49 7.55 -12.41 -16.85
CA VAL A 49 8.18 -11.10 -17.01
C VAL A 49 7.74 -10.17 -15.88
N PRO A 50 8.52 -9.13 -15.54
CA PRO A 50 8.10 -8.10 -14.60
C PRO A 50 6.74 -7.53 -14.98
N LEU A 51 5.85 -7.30 -14.00
CA LEU A 51 4.51 -6.77 -14.26
C LEU A 51 4.55 -5.37 -14.88
N SER A 52 5.59 -4.59 -14.59
CA SER A 52 5.88 -3.30 -15.23
C SER A 52 6.04 -3.38 -16.75
N THR A 53 6.33 -4.56 -17.31
CA THR A 53 6.37 -4.77 -18.77
C THR A 53 5.03 -4.39 -19.42
N PHE A 54 3.92 -4.55 -18.70
CA PHE A 54 2.57 -4.26 -19.18
C PHE A 54 2.19 -2.78 -19.09
N TYR A 55 2.96 -1.94 -18.38
CA TYR A 55 2.64 -0.52 -18.19
C TYR A 55 2.77 0.26 -19.50
N VAL A 56 1.85 1.17 -19.75
CA VAL A 56 1.79 1.98 -20.96
C VAL A 56 1.95 3.44 -20.56
N GLU A 57 3.18 3.96 -20.65
CA GLU A 57 3.53 5.33 -20.26
C GLU A 57 2.77 6.38 -21.08
N GLU A 58 2.47 6.07 -22.34
CA GLU A 58 1.67 6.92 -23.22
C GLU A 58 0.25 7.19 -22.70
N ILE A 59 -0.25 6.43 -21.72
CA ILE A 59 -1.53 6.75 -21.08
C ILE A 59 -1.46 8.13 -20.41
N ILE A 60 -0.32 8.49 -19.83
CA ILE A 60 -0.14 9.77 -19.11
C ILE A 60 -0.33 10.96 -20.07
N THR A 61 0.18 10.85 -21.30
CA THR A 61 0.25 11.97 -22.25
C THR A 61 -0.84 11.94 -23.33
N CYS A 62 -1.28 10.75 -23.74
CA CYS A 62 -2.18 10.57 -24.88
C CYS A 62 -3.65 10.37 -24.50
N THR A 63 -4.00 10.29 -23.21
CA THR A 63 -5.37 10.07 -22.75
C THR A 63 -5.90 11.23 -21.92
N GLN A 64 -7.24 11.35 -21.82
CA GLN A 64 -7.88 12.25 -20.87
C GLN A 64 -8.02 11.53 -19.52
N LEU A 65 -6.88 11.15 -18.91
CA LEU A 65 -6.85 10.30 -17.71
C LEU A 65 -7.76 10.82 -16.59
N TYR A 66 -7.81 12.13 -16.36
CA TYR A 66 -8.71 12.71 -15.35
C TYR A 66 -10.19 12.42 -15.64
N GLN A 67 -10.62 12.53 -16.91
CA GLN A 67 -11.99 12.22 -17.30
C GLN A 67 -12.28 10.72 -17.18
N ASP A 68 -11.33 9.86 -17.58
CA ASP A 68 -11.42 8.42 -17.38
C ASP A 68 -11.61 8.08 -15.89
N ILE A 69 -10.84 8.69 -15.00
CA ILE A 69 -10.94 8.49 -13.55
C ILE A 69 -12.32 8.92 -13.05
N VAL A 70 -12.79 10.12 -13.41
CA VAL A 70 -14.10 10.63 -12.97
C VAL A 70 -15.24 9.74 -13.45
N VAL A 71 -15.25 9.38 -14.74
CA VAL A 71 -16.25 8.48 -15.32
C VAL A 71 -16.21 7.13 -14.61
N TRP A 72 -15.03 6.57 -14.41
CA TRP A 72 -14.88 5.30 -13.71
C TRP A 72 -15.39 5.37 -12.26
N LEU A 73 -15.03 6.41 -11.51
CA LEU A 73 -15.50 6.61 -10.13
C LEU A 73 -17.01 6.80 -10.01
N CYS A 74 -17.68 7.30 -11.05
CA CYS A 74 -19.12 7.51 -11.05
C CYS A 74 -19.91 6.31 -11.60
N PHE A 75 -19.34 5.55 -12.54
CA PHE A 75 -20.08 4.56 -13.34
C PHE A 75 -19.47 3.15 -13.35
N SER A 76 -18.48 2.83 -12.50
CA SER A 76 -17.78 1.52 -12.48
C SER A 76 -18.68 0.28 -12.29
N GLU A 77 -19.95 0.45 -11.89
CA GLU A 77 -20.88 -0.65 -11.62
C GLU A 77 -21.81 -0.98 -12.81
N GLN A 78 -21.77 -0.19 -13.89
CA GLN A 78 -22.55 -0.49 -15.10
C GLN A 78 -21.78 -1.48 -16.00
N LYS A 79 -22.51 -2.43 -16.61
CA LYS A 79 -21.94 -3.40 -17.55
C LYS A 79 -21.36 -2.66 -18.76
N ASP A 80 -20.14 -3.05 -19.14
CA ASP A 80 -19.41 -2.57 -20.31
C ASP A 80 -20.30 -2.74 -21.56
N ASP A 81 -20.86 -1.64 -22.08
CA ASP A 81 -21.51 -1.62 -23.39
C ASP A 81 -20.42 -1.38 -24.44
N ALA A 82 -20.48 -2.13 -25.54
CA ALA A 82 -19.52 -2.04 -26.64
C ALA A 82 -19.49 -0.63 -27.28
N THR A 83 -20.54 0.17 -27.08
CA THR A 83 -20.66 1.56 -27.55
C THR A 83 -19.88 2.58 -26.70
N ILE A 84 -19.50 2.23 -25.46
CA ILE A 84 -18.83 3.15 -24.53
C ILE A 84 -17.34 3.25 -24.87
N SER A 85 -16.75 4.44 -24.72
CA SER A 85 -15.30 4.64 -24.85
C SER A 85 -14.53 3.76 -23.88
N VAL A 86 -13.38 3.25 -24.32
CA VAL A 86 -12.48 2.48 -23.45
C VAL A 86 -12.06 3.33 -22.26
N ASN A 87 -12.22 2.81 -21.04
CA ASN A 87 -11.74 3.43 -19.82
C ASN A 87 -10.54 2.64 -19.27
N PHE A 88 -9.37 3.28 -19.15
CA PHE A 88 -8.14 2.59 -18.75
C PHE A 88 -8.14 2.14 -17.27
N CYS A 89 -8.99 2.73 -16.41
CA CYS A 89 -9.14 2.28 -15.02
C CYS A 89 -9.75 0.87 -14.92
N ASN A 90 -10.40 0.37 -15.98
CA ASN A 90 -10.86 -1.02 -16.08
C ASN A 90 -9.72 -2.01 -16.41
N TYR A 91 -8.55 -1.50 -16.79
CA TYR A 91 -7.36 -2.28 -17.14
C TYR A 91 -6.15 -1.85 -16.28
N PRO A 92 -6.22 -1.93 -14.94
CA PRO A 92 -5.21 -1.36 -14.05
C PRO A 92 -3.78 -1.92 -14.24
N PHE A 93 -3.65 -3.09 -14.87
CA PHE A 93 -2.35 -3.68 -15.18
C PHE A 93 -1.59 -2.94 -16.29
N THR A 94 -2.25 -2.04 -17.04
CA THR A 94 -1.59 -1.17 -18.02
C THR A 94 -1.23 0.20 -17.44
N LEU A 95 -1.76 0.56 -16.28
CA LEU A 95 -1.53 1.87 -15.65
C LEU A 95 -0.17 1.87 -14.92
N PRO A 96 0.74 2.81 -15.26
CA PRO A 96 1.88 3.11 -14.42
C PRO A 96 1.45 3.58 -13.01
N LEU A 97 2.36 3.49 -12.04
CA LEU A 97 2.07 3.85 -10.65
C LEU A 97 1.55 5.28 -10.49
N ILE A 98 2.12 6.24 -11.23
CA ILE A 98 1.69 7.65 -11.21
C ILE A 98 0.22 7.82 -11.58
N CYS A 99 -0.32 7.01 -12.51
CA CYS A 99 -1.73 7.05 -12.87
C CYS A 99 -2.62 6.51 -11.74
N LYS A 100 -2.18 5.46 -11.04
CA LYS A 100 -2.91 4.90 -9.89
C LYS A 100 -2.90 5.87 -8.71
N LEU A 101 -1.80 6.58 -8.48
CA LEU A 101 -1.72 7.66 -7.51
C LEU A 101 -2.67 8.82 -7.86
N ALA A 102 -2.79 9.16 -9.15
CA ALA A 102 -3.78 10.15 -9.60
C ALA A 102 -5.22 9.69 -9.31
N VAL A 103 -5.53 8.39 -9.42
CA VAL A 103 -6.83 7.83 -9.00
C VAL A 103 -7.05 8.03 -7.51
N CYS A 104 -6.06 7.72 -6.66
CA CYS A 104 -6.15 7.94 -5.21
C CYS A 104 -6.42 9.41 -4.86
N ARG A 105 -5.66 10.34 -5.45
CA ARG A 105 -5.83 11.80 -5.22
C ARG A 105 -7.23 12.25 -5.63
N THR A 106 -7.66 11.86 -6.82
CA THR A 106 -8.98 12.26 -7.36
C THR A 106 -10.11 11.67 -6.52
N PHE A 107 -9.97 10.43 -6.07
CA PHE A 107 -10.94 9.80 -5.17
C PHE A 107 -11.04 10.54 -3.83
N ALA A 108 -9.90 10.88 -3.22
CA ALA A 108 -9.87 11.60 -1.96
C ALA A 108 -10.52 12.99 -2.07
N ILE A 109 -10.23 13.72 -3.15
CA ILE A 109 -10.86 15.03 -3.44
C ILE A 109 -12.37 14.87 -3.61
N LYS A 110 -12.81 13.84 -4.35
CA LYS A 110 -14.23 13.57 -4.57
C LYS A 110 -14.97 13.33 -3.24
N GLU A 111 -14.45 12.44 -2.39
CA GLU A 111 -15.06 12.12 -1.09
C GLU A 111 -15.09 13.35 -0.15
N ALA A 112 -14.01 14.14 -0.12
CA ALA A 112 -13.96 15.37 0.67
C ALA A 112 -15.01 16.40 0.22
N CYS A 113 -15.14 16.62 -1.10
CA CYS A 113 -16.16 17.52 -1.67
C CYS A 113 -17.58 17.01 -1.42
N GLN A 114 -17.83 15.70 -1.54
CA GLN A 114 -19.14 15.10 -1.27
C GLN A 114 -19.53 15.28 0.20
N THR A 115 -18.62 15.02 1.12
CA THR A 115 -18.84 15.21 2.55
C THR A 115 -19.18 16.67 2.90
N ALA A 116 -18.48 17.63 2.28
CA ALA A 116 -18.78 19.05 2.46
C ALA A 116 -20.18 19.44 1.96
N HIS A 117 -20.56 18.92 0.78
CA HIS A 117 -21.87 19.15 0.18
C HIS A 117 -23.02 18.57 1.02
N ASP A 118 -22.85 17.35 1.54
CA ASP A 118 -23.86 16.68 2.36
C ASP A 118 -24.09 17.41 3.70
N LEU A 119 -23.02 17.90 4.34
CA LEU A 119 -23.15 18.75 5.53
C LEU A 119 -23.84 20.08 5.23
N TYR A 120 -23.49 20.75 4.12
CA TYR A 120 -24.14 22.00 3.71
C TYR A 120 -25.65 21.81 3.53
N LYS A 121 -26.07 20.71 2.90
CA LYS A 121 -27.50 20.38 2.72
C LYS A 121 -28.23 20.08 4.03
N TRP A 122 -27.52 19.55 5.01
CA TRP A 122 -28.11 19.16 6.30
C TRP A 122 -28.24 20.35 7.27
N CYS A 123 -27.53 21.45 7.02
CA CYS A 123 -27.73 22.71 7.73
C CYS A 123 -29.13 23.29 7.44
N PRO A 124 -29.95 23.59 8.47
CA PRO A 124 -31.26 24.19 8.26
C PRO A 124 -31.17 25.60 7.63
N ALA A 125 -32.01 25.88 6.63
CA ALA A 125 -31.99 27.12 5.83
C ALA A 125 -31.92 28.43 6.65
N TRP A 126 -32.54 28.48 7.83
CA TRP A 126 -32.55 29.66 8.71
C TRP A 126 -31.19 29.96 9.36
N GLN A 127 -30.29 28.97 9.47
CA GLN A 127 -28.91 29.18 9.93
C GLN A 127 -28.01 29.78 8.84
N HIS A 128 -28.36 29.63 7.56
CA HIS A 128 -27.61 30.23 6.44
C HIS A 128 -27.81 31.75 6.38
N GLU A 129 -29.06 32.22 6.55
CA GLU A 129 -29.40 33.66 6.55
C GLU A 129 -28.89 34.40 7.79
N SER A 130 -28.77 33.74 8.93
CA SER A 130 -28.38 34.39 10.20
C SER A 130 -26.88 34.45 10.46
N LEU A 131 -26.06 33.65 9.76
CA LEU A 131 -24.61 33.57 9.97
C LEU A 131 -23.76 34.18 8.83
N ASN A 132 -24.37 34.75 7.78
CA ASN A 132 -23.65 35.23 6.57
C ASN A 132 -22.62 34.21 6.08
N LEU A 133 -23.00 32.93 6.07
CA LEU A 133 -22.10 31.87 5.62
C LEU A 133 -21.83 32.04 4.12
N PRO A 134 -20.57 31.89 3.66
CA PRO A 134 -20.26 31.94 2.23
C PRO A 134 -21.06 30.88 1.46
N ASP A 135 -21.37 31.15 0.18
CA ASP A 135 -22.13 30.26 -0.72
C ASP A 135 -21.55 28.83 -0.82
N SER A 136 -20.30 28.65 -0.39
CA SER A 136 -19.65 27.36 -0.18
C SER A 136 -18.80 27.42 1.10
N PRO A 137 -19.23 26.85 2.24
CA PRO A 137 -18.38 26.77 3.43
C PRO A 137 -17.17 25.86 3.14
N PRO A 138 -16.01 26.11 3.79
CA PRO A 138 -14.86 25.24 3.66
C PRO A 138 -15.22 23.82 4.09
N ALA A 139 -14.69 22.83 3.37
CA ALA A 139 -14.93 21.43 3.68
C ALA A 139 -14.51 21.12 5.14
N PRO A 140 -15.30 20.32 5.88
CA PRO A 140 -14.93 19.94 7.23
C PRO A 140 -13.60 19.16 7.19
N VAL A 141 -12.72 19.42 8.15
CA VAL A 141 -11.47 18.68 8.33
C VAL A 141 -11.63 17.59 9.39
N PHE A 142 -10.78 16.57 9.32
CA PHE A 142 -10.57 15.64 10.42
C PHE A 142 -9.33 16.04 11.19
N GLN A 143 -9.54 16.62 12.37
CA GLN A 143 -8.48 17.20 13.17
C GLN A 143 -8.01 16.23 14.26
N LEU A 144 -6.70 16.02 14.36
CA LEU A 144 -6.05 15.32 15.45
C LEU A 144 -5.25 16.30 16.30
N ILE A 145 -5.58 16.43 17.59
CA ILE A 145 -4.87 17.30 18.55
C ILE A 145 -4.03 16.44 19.49
N LEU A 146 -2.73 16.36 19.28
CA LEU A 146 -1.87 15.32 19.85
C LEU A 146 -0.80 15.88 20.79
N ARG A 147 -0.48 15.15 21.86
CA ARG A 147 0.69 15.42 22.71
C ARG A 147 1.85 14.54 22.23
N ARG A 148 3.00 15.13 21.89
CA ARG A 148 4.18 14.40 21.38
C ARG A 148 4.61 13.23 22.29
N HIS A 149 4.53 13.42 23.61
CA HIS A 149 4.87 12.38 24.60
C HIS A 149 3.84 11.24 24.69
N HIS A 150 2.56 11.48 24.36
CA HIS A 150 1.47 10.50 24.45
C HIS A 150 0.88 10.17 23.07
N LEU A 151 1.74 10.17 22.05
CA LEU A 151 1.31 10.16 20.64
C LEU A 151 0.39 8.99 20.28
N VAL A 152 0.77 7.77 20.63
CA VAL A 152 0.01 6.55 20.30
C VAL A 152 -1.34 6.55 21.04
N GLU A 153 -1.33 6.86 22.33
CA GLU A 153 -2.53 6.91 23.18
C GLU A 153 -3.53 7.95 22.67
N ASP A 154 -3.07 9.18 22.43
CA ASP A 154 -3.92 10.27 21.93
C ASP A 154 -4.50 9.96 20.56
N THR A 155 -3.69 9.36 19.68
CA THR A 155 -4.12 8.95 18.33
C THR A 155 -5.21 7.91 18.42
N PHE A 156 -4.97 6.79 19.13
CA PHE A 156 -5.97 5.72 19.23
C PHE A 156 -7.24 6.18 19.95
N ARG A 157 -7.13 7.06 20.95
CA ARG A 157 -8.29 7.65 21.62
C ARG A 157 -9.14 8.50 20.66
N GLN A 158 -8.52 9.35 19.85
CA GLN A 158 -9.24 10.22 18.90
C GLN A 158 -9.78 9.44 17.71
N LEU A 159 -9.01 8.51 17.14
CA LEU A 159 -9.50 7.60 16.10
C LEU A 159 -10.68 6.76 16.61
N TYR A 160 -10.67 6.38 17.88
CA TYR A 160 -11.76 5.63 18.47
C TYR A 160 -13.04 6.47 18.66
N ALA A 161 -12.90 7.75 19.02
CA ALA A 161 -14.02 8.66 19.21
C ALA A 161 -14.56 9.25 17.91
N ALA A 162 -13.80 9.18 16.82
CA ALA A 162 -14.15 9.78 15.54
C ALA A 162 -15.28 9.03 14.82
N ASP A 163 -16.13 9.80 14.14
CA ASP A 163 -17.10 9.26 13.22
C ASP A 163 -16.42 8.65 11.99
N THR A 164 -17.02 7.58 11.46
CA THR A 164 -16.52 6.89 10.27
C THR A 164 -16.26 7.82 9.09
N GLU A 165 -17.18 8.75 8.85
CA GLU A 165 -17.12 9.68 7.72
C GLU A 165 -16.00 10.71 7.86
N ALA A 166 -15.54 10.95 9.09
CA ALA A 166 -14.45 11.87 9.35
C ALA A 166 -13.14 11.39 8.71
N PHE A 167 -12.91 10.07 8.62
CA PHE A 167 -11.66 9.53 8.06
C PHE A 167 -11.42 9.87 6.58
N ARG A 168 -12.45 10.29 5.84
CA ARG A 168 -12.33 10.69 4.42
C ARG A 168 -12.24 12.19 4.23
N ARG A 169 -12.29 12.96 5.31
CA ARG A 169 -12.05 14.41 5.30
C ARG A 169 -10.55 14.68 5.22
N GLU A 170 -10.19 15.92 4.92
CA GLU A 170 -8.79 16.34 4.96
C GLU A 170 -8.24 16.18 6.39
N LEU A 171 -7.14 15.44 6.53
CA LEU A 171 -6.49 15.22 7.81
C LEU A 171 -5.62 16.42 8.19
N VAL A 172 -5.96 17.06 9.31
CA VAL A 172 -5.19 18.13 9.94
C VAL A 172 -4.61 17.62 11.24
N VAL A 173 -3.31 17.83 11.45
CA VAL A 173 -2.63 17.42 12.68
C VAL A 173 -2.10 18.65 13.40
N GLN A 174 -2.50 18.80 14.66
CA GLN A 174 -2.05 19.83 15.59
C GLN A 174 -1.34 19.19 16.77
N PHE A 175 -0.16 19.71 17.11
CA PHE A 175 0.45 19.37 18.39
C PHE A 175 0.08 20.41 19.44
N VAL A 176 -0.12 19.98 20.69
CA VAL A 176 -0.54 20.90 21.77
C VAL A 176 0.50 22.01 22.02
N ASP A 177 1.77 21.73 21.79
CA ASP A 177 2.92 22.65 21.93
C ASP A 177 3.15 23.54 20.69
N ASP A 178 2.66 23.14 19.51
CA ASP A 178 2.76 23.89 18.26
C ASP A 178 1.39 23.94 17.55
N ARG A 179 0.72 25.09 17.71
CA ARG A 179 -0.63 25.32 17.18
C ARG A 179 -0.68 25.67 15.68
N LYS A 180 0.42 25.45 14.94
CA LYS A 180 0.44 25.67 13.49
C LYS A 180 -0.07 24.43 12.76
N ASP A 181 -0.97 24.66 11.80
CA ASP A 181 -1.45 23.62 10.90
C ASP A 181 -0.54 23.55 9.70
N THR A 182 0.37 22.58 9.70
CA THR A 182 1.33 22.41 8.62
C THR A 182 1.30 20.98 8.08
N ASN A 183 1.55 20.85 6.78
CA ASN A 183 1.81 19.54 6.17
C ASN A 183 3.01 18.83 6.82
N VAL A 184 3.94 19.60 7.41
CA VAL A 184 5.07 19.09 8.19
C VAL A 184 4.56 18.35 9.43
N ASN A 185 3.63 18.94 10.20
CA ASN A 185 3.06 18.28 11.38
C ASN A 185 2.36 16.96 11.04
N ARG A 186 1.68 16.87 9.89
CA ARG A 186 1.09 15.60 9.41
C ARG A 186 2.17 14.55 9.11
N ARG A 187 3.23 14.92 8.39
CA ARG A 187 4.34 14.01 8.05
C ARG A 187 5.05 13.52 9.31
N ASP A 188 5.39 14.44 10.20
CA ASP A 188 6.02 14.15 11.49
C ASP A 188 5.15 13.24 12.36
N PHE A 189 3.84 13.47 12.40
CA PHE A 189 2.93 12.62 13.14
C PHE A 189 3.00 11.17 12.69
N PHE A 190 2.83 10.92 11.39
CA PHE A 190 2.88 9.58 10.83
C PHE A 190 4.24 8.92 11.05
N LEU A 191 5.35 9.63 10.85
CA LEU A 191 6.68 9.11 11.12
C LEU A 191 6.79 8.62 12.58
N HIS A 192 6.50 9.50 13.55
CA HIS A 192 6.73 9.20 14.96
C HIS A 192 5.72 8.23 15.55
N VAL A 193 4.46 8.23 15.09
CA VAL A 193 3.45 7.29 15.61
C VAL A 193 3.76 5.87 15.15
N PHE A 194 4.19 5.70 13.90
CA PHE A 194 4.62 4.40 13.39
C PHE A 194 5.92 3.94 14.02
N GLU A 195 6.92 4.82 14.20
CA GLU A 195 8.14 4.49 14.96
C GLU A 195 7.80 3.95 16.35
N LYS A 196 6.89 4.60 17.10
CA LYS A 196 6.49 4.15 18.44
C LYS A 196 5.70 2.84 18.43
N LEU A 197 4.83 2.64 17.44
CA LEU A 197 4.07 1.39 17.29
C LEU A 197 4.95 0.21 16.88
N MET A 198 5.99 0.45 16.08
CA MET A 198 6.98 -0.53 15.64
C MET A 198 8.12 -0.67 16.66
N THR A 199 7.74 -0.81 17.93
CA THR A 199 8.67 -1.13 19.02
C THR A 199 8.15 -2.33 19.82
N PRO A 200 9.03 -3.10 20.48
CA PRO A 200 8.60 -4.19 21.35
C PRO A 200 7.65 -3.76 22.46
N GLN A 201 7.71 -2.48 22.89
CA GLN A 201 6.85 -1.92 23.93
C GLN A 201 5.38 -1.77 23.51
N SER A 202 5.06 -1.84 22.21
CA SER A 202 3.67 -1.77 21.76
C SER A 202 2.90 -3.06 22.04
N ASP A 203 3.59 -4.19 22.20
CA ASP A 203 3.02 -5.54 22.36
C ASP A 203 2.05 -5.97 21.24
N MET A 204 1.92 -5.17 20.17
CA MET A 204 0.97 -5.41 19.08
C MET A 204 1.44 -6.49 18.12
N PHE A 205 2.75 -6.65 17.95
CA PHE A 205 3.34 -7.43 16.86
C PHE A 205 4.36 -8.44 17.37
N MET A 206 4.54 -9.52 16.63
CA MET A 206 5.71 -10.38 16.75
C MET A 206 6.79 -9.96 15.75
N HIS A 207 8.03 -10.36 16.02
CA HIS A 207 9.15 -10.16 15.11
C HIS A 207 9.57 -11.49 14.49
N ASN A 208 10.19 -11.40 13.31
CA ASN A 208 10.94 -12.52 12.78
C ASN A 208 12.24 -12.76 13.56
N GLU A 209 12.91 -13.89 13.31
CA GLU A 209 14.16 -14.26 14.01
C GLU A 209 15.27 -13.19 13.92
N SER A 210 15.39 -12.50 12.78
CA SER A 210 16.39 -11.43 12.58
C SER A 210 15.99 -10.08 13.18
N GLN A 211 14.80 -9.96 13.77
CA GLN A 211 14.23 -8.72 14.33
C GLN A 211 14.13 -7.55 13.33
N THR A 212 14.10 -7.84 12.03
CA THR A 212 14.03 -6.83 10.96
C THR A 212 12.62 -6.60 10.47
N LEU A 213 11.74 -7.60 10.60
CA LEU A 213 10.37 -7.55 10.11
C LEU A 213 9.37 -7.86 11.23
N PHE A 214 8.22 -7.21 11.14
CA PHE A 214 7.11 -7.38 12.06
C PHE A 214 5.99 -8.18 11.40
N TRP A 215 5.25 -8.92 12.22
CA TRP A 215 4.04 -9.61 11.81
C TRP A 215 2.99 -9.64 12.92
N PHE A 216 1.76 -9.97 12.54
CA PHE A 216 0.69 -10.17 13.49
C PHE A 216 0.95 -11.44 14.33
N PRO A 217 0.78 -11.39 15.66
CA PRO A 217 1.02 -12.54 16.52
C PRO A 217 -0.15 -13.53 16.42
N PRO A 218 0.10 -14.85 16.47
CA PRO A 218 -0.94 -15.88 16.61
C PRO A 218 -1.82 -15.67 17.85
N LYS A 219 -1.21 -15.17 18.93
CA LYS A 219 -1.85 -14.87 20.20
C LYS A 219 -1.67 -13.40 20.54
N PRO A 220 -2.68 -12.55 20.27
CA PRO A 220 -2.58 -11.13 20.55
C PRO A 220 -2.50 -10.85 22.06
N LYS A 221 -1.59 -9.95 22.43
CA LYS A 221 -1.48 -9.43 23.81
C LYS A 221 -2.34 -8.20 24.05
N VAL A 222 -2.74 -7.53 22.97
CA VAL A 222 -3.59 -6.33 23.00
C VAL A 222 -4.99 -6.64 22.44
N PRO A 223 -6.02 -5.86 22.78
CA PRO A 223 -7.37 -6.06 22.25
C PRO A 223 -7.43 -5.94 20.71
N GLU A 224 -8.27 -6.75 20.07
CA GLU A 224 -8.50 -6.75 18.61
C GLU A 224 -8.78 -5.35 18.03
N LYS A 225 -9.41 -4.50 18.83
CA LYS A 225 -9.73 -3.12 18.50
C LYS A 225 -8.51 -2.25 18.23
N GLN A 226 -7.36 -2.51 18.85
CA GLN A 226 -6.13 -1.78 18.55
C GLN A 226 -5.64 -2.11 17.13
N TYR A 227 -5.80 -3.35 16.67
CA TYR A 227 -5.49 -3.72 15.28
C TYR A 227 -6.45 -3.05 14.29
N TYR A 228 -7.72 -2.89 14.65
CA TYR A 228 -8.65 -2.07 13.86
C TYR A 228 -8.18 -0.61 13.75
N LEU A 229 -7.81 0.03 14.86
CA LEU A 229 -7.32 1.41 14.84
C LEU A 229 -5.99 1.54 14.09
N PHE A 230 -5.11 0.55 14.20
CA PHE A 230 -3.89 0.44 13.40
C PHE A 230 -4.22 0.33 11.90
N GLY A 231 -5.25 -0.43 11.54
CA GLY A 231 -5.81 -0.46 10.19
C GLY A 231 -6.27 0.91 9.70
N VAL A 232 -7.07 1.62 10.51
CA VAL A 232 -7.51 2.98 10.21
C VAL A 232 -6.32 3.91 10.00
N LEU A 233 -5.30 3.82 10.86
CA LEU A 233 -4.10 4.63 10.78
C LEU A 233 -3.28 4.36 9.50
N CYS A 234 -3.12 3.09 9.11
CA CYS A 234 -2.51 2.71 7.83
C CYS A 234 -3.34 3.21 6.63
N GLY A 235 -4.68 3.13 6.73
CA GLY A 235 -5.57 3.67 5.71
C GLY A 235 -5.45 5.19 5.57
N LEU A 236 -5.35 5.93 6.69
CA LEU A 236 -5.12 7.37 6.68
C LEU A 236 -3.78 7.73 6.05
N ALA A 237 -2.73 6.95 6.29
CA ALA A 237 -1.42 7.15 5.65
C ALA A 237 -1.52 7.03 4.13
N LEU A 238 -2.15 5.95 3.62
CA LEU A 238 -2.35 5.76 2.18
C LEU A 238 -3.27 6.84 1.58
N TYR A 239 -4.36 7.19 2.25
CA TYR A 239 -5.32 8.19 1.78
C TYR A 239 -4.69 9.58 1.62
N ASN A 240 -3.78 9.93 2.54
CA ASN A 240 -3.04 11.20 2.51
C ASN A 240 -1.73 11.11 1.71
N LEU A 241 -1.46 9.97 1.05
CA LEU A 241 -0.23 9.70 0.30
C LEU A 241 1.03 10.00 1.11
N ASN A 242 1.02 9.61 2.38
CA ASN A 242 2.17 9.79 3.26
C ASN A 242 2.91 8.48 3.48
N ILE A 243 4.23 8.54 3.34
CA ILE A 243 5.11 7.40 3.57
C ILE A 243 5.24 7.16 5.09
N ILE A 244 5.24 5.89 5.48
CA ILE A 244 5.29 5.44 6.88
C ILE A 244 6.38 4.39 7.08
N TYR A 245 6.93 4.37 8.29
CA TYR A 245 7.83 3.29 8.72
C TYR A 245 7.00 2.06 9.11
N LEU A 246 6.84 1.14 8.17
CA LEU A 246 6.07 -0.09 8.36
C LEU A 246 6.88 -1.31 7.89
N PRO A 247 7.90 -1.76 8.65
CA PRO A 247 8.75 -2.91 8.31
C PRO A 247 8.00 -4.26 8.34
N PHE A 248 6.97 -4.39 7.52
CA PHE A 248 6.18 -5.59 7.30
C PHE A 248 6.56 -6.23 5.96
N PRO A 249 6.51 -7.56 5.85
CA PRO A 249 6.76 -8.25 4.59
C PRO A 249 5.67 -7.97 3.55
N LEU A 250 5.98 -8.20 2.27
CA LEU A 250 5.08 -8.02 1.12
C LEU A 250 3.73 -8.75 1.30
N ILE A 251 3.71 -9.85 2.06
CA ILE A 251 2.50 -10.62 2.35
C ILE A 251 1.39 -9.79 3.03
N LEU A 252 1.72 -8.72 3.76
CA LEU A 252 0.72 -7.77 4.29
C LEU A 252 -0.15 -7.22 3.14
N PHE A 253 0.50 -6.70 2.10
CA PHE A 253 -0.13 -6.05 0.95
C PHE A 253 -0.80 -7.08 0.03
N LYS A 254 -0.21 -8.28 -0.10
CA LYS A 254 -0.85 -9.40 -0.79
C LYS A 254 -2.18 -9.77 -0.12
N LYS A 255 -2.22 -9.86 1.22
CA LYS A 255 -3.46 -10.17 1.93
C LYS A 255 -4.52 -9.08 1.79
N LEU A 256 -4.14 -7.80 1.88
CA LEU A 256 -5.05 -6.67 1.59
C LEU A 256 -5.65 -6.78 0.17
N LEU A 257 -4.89 -7.29 -0.79
CA LEU A 257 -5.32 -7.56 -2.17
C LEU A 257 -5.90 -8.97 -2.37
N ARG A 258 -6.22 -9.67 -1.29
CA ARG A 258 -6.83 -11.02 -1.27
C ARG A 258 -6.02 -12.09 -2.02
N ALA A 259 -4.71 -11.91 -2.10
CA ALA A 259 -3.79 -12.91 -2.64
C ALA A 259 -3.35 -13.92 -1.57
N ASN A 260 -3.16 -15.16 -1.98
CA ASN A 260 -2.73 -16.23 -1.09
C ASN A 260 -1.23 -16.14 -0.76
N PRO A 261 -0.82 -16.58 0.44
CA PRO A 261 0.58 -16.74 0.78
C PRO A 261 1.23 -17.86 -0.05
N SER A 262 2.55 -17.78 -0.13
CA SER A 262 3.45 -18.64 -0.91
C SER A 262 4.78 -18.79 -0.16
N LEU A 263 5.62 -19.71 -0.64
CA LEU A 263 6.93 -19.95 -0.06
C LEU A 263 7.85 -18.71 -0.15
N ASP A 264 7.68 -17.88 -1.17
CA ASP A 264 8.41 -16.62 -1.30
C ASP A 264 8.12 -15.65 -0.15
N ASP A 265 6.90 -15.66 0.40
CA ASP A 265 6.54 -14.82 1.54
C ASP A 265 7.19 -15.32 2.84
N MET A 266 7.30 -16.65 2.98
CA MET A 266 8.06 -17.24 4.08
C MET A 266 9.55 -16.93 3.92
N LYS A 267 10.07 -16.92 2.69
CA LYS A 267 11.47 -16.58 2.42
C LYS A 267 11.81 -15.14 2.79
N GLU A 268 10.88 -14.21 2.58
CA GLU A 268 11.03 -12.82 2.98
C GLU A 268 10.98 -12.68 4.52
N PHE A 269 10.01 -13.33 5.17
CA PHE A 269 9.80 -13.17 6.61
C PHE A 269 10.75 -14.02 7.48
N GLU A 270 10.84 -15.32 7.23
CA GLU A 270 11.70 -16.30 7.93
C GLU A 270 12.57 -17.09 6.93
N PRO A 271 13.69 -16.50 6.46
CA PRO A 271 14.48 -17.07 5.37
C PRO A 271 15.06 -18.46 5.69
N VAL A 272 15.47 -18.70 6.94
CA VAL A 272 16.02 -19.99 7.37
C VAL A 272 14.96 -21.08 7.29
N MET A 273 13.76 -20.79 7.80
CA MET A 273 12.63 -21.73 7.74
C MET A 273 12.20 -22.00 6.30
N ALA A 274 12.16 -20.97 5.45
CA ALA A 274 11.85 -21.14 4.04
C ALA A 274 12.89 -22.02 3.32
N GLN A 275 14.18 -21.88 3.64
CA GLN A 275 15.23 -22.73 3.11
C GLN A 275 15.01 -24.19 3.52
N SER A 276 14.67 -24.45 4.79
CA SER A 276 14.33 -25.81 5.24
C SER A 276 13.14 -26.39 4.47
N PHE A 277 12.11 -25.60 4.18
CA PHE A 277 10.99 -26.03 3.35
C PHE A 277 11.40 -26.30 1.90
N GLN A 278 12.31 -25.52 1.33
CA GLN A 278 12.87 -25.78 -0.01
C GLN A 278 13.62 -27.11 -0.06
N CYS A 279 14.48 -27.38 0.93
CA CYS A 279 15.19 -28.65 1.02
C CYS A 279 14.22 -29.84 1.12
N ILE A 280 13.17 -29.75 1.95
CA ILE A 280 12.12 -30.79 2.04
C ILE A 280 11.45 -31.03 0.67
N LEU A 281 11.12 -29.96 -0.04
CA LEU A 281 10.40 -30.05 -1.31
C LEU A 281 11.24 -30.63 -2.44
N GLU A 282 12.51 -30.22 -2.54
CA GLU A 282 13.31 -30.37 -3.76
C GLU A 282 14.58 -31.23 -3.58
N GLU A 283 15.21 -31.19 -2.41
CA GLU A 283 16.55 -31.78 -2.20
C GLU A 283 16.52 -33.11 -1.45
N TYR A 284 15.67 -33.25 -0.43
CA TYR A 284 15.68 -34.42 0.44
C TYR A 284 15.09 -35.66 -0.22
N THR A 285 15.80 -36.78 -0.08
CA THR A 285 15.32 -38.10 -0.47
C THR A 285 14.22 -38.58 0.49
N PRO A 286 13.40 -39.57 0.09
CA PRO A 286 12.38 -40.12 0.98
C PRO A 286 12.93 -40.60 2.33
N GLU A 287 14.10 -41.25 2.33
CA GLU A 287 14.77 -41.76 3.53
C GLU A 287 15.19 -40.61 4.47
N VAL A 288 15.67 -39.51 3.90
CA VAL A 288 16.02 -38.31 4.67
C VAL A 288 14.76 -37.73 5.31
N ILE A 289 13.66 -37.58 4.56
CA ILE A 289 12.39 -37.03 5.08
C ILE A 289 11.86 -37.88 6.24
N GLU A 290 11.85 -39.21 6.10
CA GLU A 290 11.42 -40.11 7.16
C GLU A 290 12.32 -40.00 8.40
N SER A 291 13.63 -39.81 8.21
CA SER A 291 14.58 -39.65 9.33
C SER A 291 14.42 -38.34 10.12
N LEU A 292 13.77 -37.31 9.54
CA LEU A 292 13.51 -36.04 10.22
C LEU A 292 12.56 -36.23 11.43
N ASN A 293 11.72 -37.27 11.43
CA ASN A 293 10.67 -37.49 12.43
C ASN A 293 9.77 -36.26 12.65
N THR A 294 9.60 -35.43 11.62
CA THR A 294 8.73 -34.25 11.63
C THR A 294 7.27 -34.67 11.53
N THR A 295 6.38 -33.95 12.20
CA THR A 295 4.93 -34.16 12.12
C THR A 295 4.22 -32.87 11.71
N PHE A 296 2.90 -32.95 11.49
CA PHE A 296 2.05 -31.79 11.28
C PHE A 296 1.80 -30.97 12.57
N THR A 297 2.31 -31.43 13.73
CA THR A 297 2.37 -30.62 14.95
C THR A 297 3.59 -29.69 14.90
N VAL A 298 3.37 -28.37 14.83
CA VAL A 298 4.43 -27.36 14.64
C VAL A 298 4.37 -26.22 15.65
N SER A 299 5.49 -25.53 15.86
CA SER A 299 5.58 -24.32 16.68
C SER A 299 5.64 -23.08 15.78
N TRP A 300 4.80 -22.08 16.04
CA TRP A 300 4.79 -20.80 15.33
C TRP A 300 4.34 -19.67 16.26
N GLY A 301 5.14 -18.59 16.33
CA GLY A 301 4.82 -17.42 17.17
C GLY A 301 4.62 -17.76 18.66
N GLY A 302 5.32 -18.79 19.16
CA GLY A 302 5.22 -19.27 20.53
C GLY A 302 4.07 -20.27 20.79
N GLU A 303 3.26 -20.59 19.78
CA GLU A 303 2.13 -21.50 19.90
C GLU A 303 2.42 -22.83 19.20
N VAL A 304 2.08 -23.95 19.86
CA VAL A 304 2.14 -25.28 19.26
C VAL A 304 0.77 -25.64 18.68
N VAL A 305 0.71 -25.92 17.38
CA VAL A 305 -0.53 -26.20 16.66
C VAL A 305 -0.45 -27.50 15.89
N GLU A 306 -1.59 -28.17 15.74
CA GLU A 306 -1.77 -29.28 14.79
C GLU A 306 -2.27 -28.74 13.44
N LEU A 307 -1.49 -28.92 12.38
CA LEU A 307 -1.82 -28.42 11.04
C LEU A 307 -2.87 -29.28 10.32
N ASP A 308 -3.01 -30.56 10.69
CA ASP A 308 -4.10 -31.43 10.24
C ASP A 308 -5.03 -31.77 11.41
N PRO A 309 -6.15 -31.05 11.58
CA PRO A 309 -7.09 -31.28 12.69
C PRO A 309 -7.69 -32.69 12.70
N ASN A 310 -7.67 -33.40 11.58
CA ASN A 310 -8.27 -34.74 11.47
C ASN A 310 -7.31 -35.85 11.93
N GLU A 311 -5.99 -35.60 11.90
CA GLU A 311 -4.97 -36.59 12.20
C GLU A 311 -3.85 -35.96 13.03
N LYS A 312 -4.04 -35.96 14.35
CA LYS A 312 -3.05 -35.39 15.27
C LYS A 312 -1.74 -36.18 15.23
N GLY A 313 -0.62 -35.48 15.09
CA GLY A 313 0.70 -36.07 15.00
C GLY A 313 0.98 -36.78 13.67
N LYS A 314 0.20 -36.48 12.62
CA LYS A 314 0.41 -37.00 11.26
C LYS A 314 1.89 -36.82 10.87
N PRO A 315 2.62 -37.90 10.53
CA PRO A 315 4.02 -37.80 10.16
C PRO A 315 4.18 -37.14 8.78
N VAL A 316 5.25 -36.37 8.61
CA VAL A 316 5.64 -35.84 7.31
C VAL A 316 6.39 -36.92 6.54
N THR A 317 5.86 -37.26 5.37
CA THR A 317 6.40 -38.28 4.46
C THR A 317 6.66 -37.67 3.10
N ASN A 318 7.39 -38.39 2.23
CA ASN A 318 7.65 -37.90 0.88
C ASN A 318 6.35 -37.67 0.06
N SER A 319 5.28 -38.41 0.35
CA SER A 319 3.99 -38.26 -0.35
C SER A 319 3.19 -37.03 0.09
N ASN A 320 3.31 -36.61 1.37
CA ASN A 320 2.55 -35.49 1.92
C ASN A 320 3.38 -34.21 2.16
N LYS A 321 4.69 -34.19 1.87
CA LYS A 321 5.58 -33.04 2.11
C LYS A 321 5.10 -31.71 1.52
N LYS A 322 4.45 -31.75 0.34
CA LYS A 322 3.87 -30.55 -0.31
C LYS A 322 2.66 -30.02 0.44
N GLU A 323 1.86 -30.91 1.02
CA GLU A 323 0.71 -30.58 1.85
C GLU A 323 1.19 -29.94 3.15
N PHE A 324 2.17 -30.55 3.81
CA PHE A 324 2.79 -30.02 5.04
C PHE A 324 3.29 -28.58 4.86
N VAL A 325 4.15 -28.32 3.88
CA VAL A 325 4.71 -26.97 3.65
C VAL A 325 3.59 -25.97 3.33
N LYS A 326 2.61 -26.35 2.50
CA LYS A 326 1.47 -25.48 2.18
C LYS A 326 0.60 -25.19 3.41
N ALA A 327 0.35 -26.20 4.25
CA ALA A 327 -0.43 -26.07 5.48
C ALA A 327 0.27 -25.13 6.46
N PHE A 328 1.59 -25.28 6.64
CA PHE A 328 2.39 -24.40 7.49
C PHE A 328 2.30 -22.94 7.03
N ILE A 329 2.57 -22.67 5.74
CA ILE A 329 2.56 -21.30 5.18
C ILE A 329 1.16 -20.67 5.33
N ASN A 330 0.10 -21.45 5.06
CA ASN A 330 -1.27 -20.98 5.26
C ASN A 330 -1.55 -20.70 6.73
N TYR A 331 -1.10 -21.55 7.65
CA TYR A 331 -1.29 -21.31 9.07
C TYR A 331 -0.58 -20.02 9.51
N ALA A 332 0.71 -19.87 9.17
CA ALA A 332 1.55 -18.75 9.57
C ALA A 332 1.00 -17.38 9.11
N PHE A 333 0.52 -17.29 7.87
CA PHE A 333 0.10 -16.00 7.28
C PHE A 333 -1.41 -15.82 7.16
N LYS A 334 -2.23 -16.87 7.38
CA LYS A 334 -3.69 -16.79 7.27
C LYS A 334 -4.39 -17.20 8.56
N THR A 335 -4.33 -18.48 8.91
CA THR A 335 -5.17 -19.03 9.99
C THR A 335 -4.79 -18.48 11.36
N SER A 336 -3.50 -18.44 11.69
CA SER A 336 -3.04 -17.99 13.01
C SER A 336 -3.35 -16.53 13.32
N VAL A 337 -3.46 -15.69 12.28
CA VAL A 337 -3.63 -14.24 12.40
C VAL A 337 -5.01 -13.74 11.97
N GLU A 338 -5.95 -14.65 11.67
CA GLU A 338 -7.23 -14.31 11.03
C GLU A 338 -7.98 -13.20 11.76
N ARG A 339 -8.21 -13.34 13.07
CA ARG A 339 -8.98 -12.36 13.85
C ARG A 339 -8.36 -10.97 13.87
N VAL A 340 -7.05 -10.89 14.14
CA VAL A 340 -6.33 -9.61 14.22
C VAL A 340 -6.16 -8.97 12.85
N PHE A 341 -5.90 -9.78 11.82
CA PHE A 341 -5.78 -9.31 10.45
C PHE A 341 -7.12 -8.81 9.91
N GLU A 342 -8.24 -9.50 10.19
CA GLU A 342 -9.57 -9.04 9.80
C GLU A 342 -9.93 -7.71 10.50
N ALA A 343 -9.57 -7.55 11.78
CA ALA A 343 -9.75 -6.28 12.47
C ALA A 343 -8.96 -5.16 11.79
N PHE A 344 -7.69 -5.40 11.49
CA PHE A 344 -6.83 -4.51 10.72
C PHE A 344 -7.40 -4.18 9.33
N GLU A 345 -7.80 -5.19 8.56
CA GLU A 345 -8.35 -5.03 7.22
C GLU A 345 -9.65 -4.20 7.24
N ARG A 346 -10.54 -4.45 8.21
CA ARG A 346 -11.75 -3.63 8.41
C ARG A 346 -11.42 -2.17 8.72
N GLY A 347 -10.36 -1.91 9.48
CA GLY A 347 -9.89 -0.56 9.78
C GLY A 347 -9.34 0.13 8.54
N PHE A 348 -8.48 -0.57 7.80
CA PHE A 348 -7.86 -0.06 6.58
C PHE A 348 -8.90 0.33 5.52
N PHE A 349 -9.83 -0.58 5.24
CA PHE A 349 -10.92 -0.33 4.27
C PHE A 349 -12.04 0.56 4.81
N LYS A 350 -11.95 1.01 6.07
CA LYS A 350 -12.81 2.09 6.56
C LYS A 350 -12.46 3.42 5.90
N VAL A 351 -11.17 3.63 5.66
CA VAL A 351 -10.61 4.86 5.09
C VAL A 351 -10.48 4.71 3.58
N CYS A 352 -9.83 3.64 3.12
CA CYS A 352 -9.53 3.43 1.71
C CYS A 352 -10.63 2.59 1.03
N ASP A 353 -11.09 3.01 -0.15
CA ASP A 353 -12.07 2.23 -0.91
C ASP A 353 -11.41 1.07 -1.67
N TRP A 354 -11.99 -0.14 -1.56
CA TRP A 354 -11.54 -1.34 -2.29
C TRP A 354 -11.45 -1.12 -3.81
N LYS A 355 -12.35 -0.32 -4.40
CA LYS A 355 -12.34 0.02 -5.83
C LYS A 355 -11.00 0.63 -6.22
N VAL A 356 -10.43 1.49 -5.39
CA VAL A 356 -9.14 2.16 -5.63
C VAL A 356 -7.98 1.24 -5.28
N VAL A 357 -8.02 0.60 -4.11
CA VAL A 357 -6.91 -0.25 -3.63
C VAL A 357 -6.65 -1.44 -4.56
N LYS A 358 -7.69 -2.05 -5.14
CA LYS A 358 -7.55 -3.20 -6.05
C LYS A 358 -6.82 -2.87 -7.37
N LEU A 359 -6.59 -1.59 -7.69
CA LEU A 359 -5.84 -1.19 -8.88
C LEU A 359 -4.34 -1.46 -8.73
N PHE A 360 -3.84 -1.53 -7.50
CA PHE A 360 -2.43 -1.73 -7.19
C PHE A 360 -2.04 -3.21 -7.27
N GLN A 361 -0.78 -3.46 -7.63
CA GLN A 361 -0.09 -4.70 -7.31
C GLN A 361 0.44 -4.64 -5.86
N PRO A 362 0.69 -5.79 -5.21
CA PRO A 362 1.21 -5.80 -3.84
C PRO A 362 2.48 -4.96 -3.67
N GLN A 363 3.43 -5.06 -4.60
CA GLN A 363 4.68 -4.29 -4.55
C GLN A 363 4.40 -2.78 -4.69
N GLU A 364 3.53 -2.39 -5.61
CA GLU A 364 3.16 -0.97 -5.77
C GLU A 364 2.50 -0.41 -4.52
N LEU A 365 1.63 -1.18 -3.86
CA LEU A 365 0.98 -0.75 -2.64
C LEU A 365 1.99 -0.61 -1.49
N GLN A 366 2.95 -1.54 -1.40
CA GLN A 366 4.08 -1.45 -0.47
C GLN A 366 4.89 -0.18 -0.74
N ASP A 367 5.32 0.03 -1.99
CA ASP A 367 6.14 1.16 -2.40
C ASP A 367 5.46 2.51 -2.13
N VAL A 368 4.15 2.61 -2.31
CA VAL A 368 3.39 3.84 -1.99
C VAL A 368 3.33 4.11 -0.50
N MET A 369 3.18 3.07 0.32
CA MET A 369 3.04 3.21 1.76
C MET A 369 4.39 3.35 2.47
N MET A 370 5.43 2.66 2.00
CA MET A 370 6.75 2.57 2.65
C MET A 370 7.83 3.38 1.92
N GLY A 371 7.54 3.89 0.73
CA GLY A 371 8.55 4.49 -0.15
C GLY A 371 9.37 3.43 -0.90
N GLN A 372 10.16 3.90 -1.86
CA GLN A 372 11.16 3.07 -2.55
C GLN A 372 12.57 3.52 -2.14
N GLU A 373 13.49 2.57 -1.96
CA GLU A 373 14.91 2.85 -1.76
C GLU A 373 15.65 3.14 -3.09
N SER A 374 15.01 3.86 -4.01
CA SER A 374 15.64 4.31 -5.25
C SER A 374 15.95 5.79 -5.16
N TRP A 375 17.23 6.12 -5.07
CA TRP A 375 17.69 7.49 -4.90
C TRP A 375 18.14 8.08 -6.24
N ASP A 376 17.36 9.03 -6.75
CA ASP A 376 17.77 9.88 -7.87
C ASP A 376 18.14 11.26 -7.33
N TRP A 377 19.43 11.46 -7.13
CA TRP A 377 19.98 12.69 -6.57
C TRP A 377 19.80 13.90 -7.49
N GLU A 378 19.72 13.67 -8.80
CA GLU A 378 19.53 14.73 -9.79
C GLU A 378 18.08 15.23 -9.76
N VAL A 379 17.12 14.29 -9.74
CA VAL A 379 15.70 14.62 -9.54
C VAL A 379 15.50 15.33 -8.20
N PHE A 380 16.16 14.89 -7.13
CA PHE A 380 16.11 15.57 -5.84
C PHE A 380 16.58 17.03 -5.92
N LYS A 381 17.71 17.29 -6.59
CA LYS A 381 18.24 18.64 -6.81
C LYS A 381 17.28 19.52 -7.62
N GLN A 382 16.74 18.98 -8.70
CA GLN A 382 15.81 19.69 -9.59
C GLN A 382 14.48 20.06 -8.91
N ASN A 383 14.02 19.25 -7.95
CA ASN A 383 12.77 19.47 -7.23
C ASN A 383 12.93 20.17 -5.88
N THR A 384 14.15 20.61 -5.53
CA THR A 384 14.38 21.36 -4.28
C THR A 384 13.91 22.80 -4.42
N VAL A 385 12.95 23.20 -3.57
CA VAL A 385 12.47 24.58 -3.46
C VAL A 385 13.21 25.28 -2.31
N TYR A 386 13.67 26.50 -2.56
CA TYR A 386 14.34 27.35 -1.58
C TYR A 386 13.38 28.43 -1.10
N GLU A 387 13.40 28.71 0.20
CA GLU A 387 12.55 29.72 0.83
C GLU A 387 13.41 30.80 1.52
N GLY A 388 12.82 31.99 1.71
CA GLY A 388 13.50 33.12 2.35
C GLY A 388 14.52 33.79 1.42
N GLU A 389 15.74 33.96 1.91
CA GLU A 389 16.86 34.58 1.16
C GLU A 389 17.59 33.59 0.23
N TYR A 390 17.32 32.30 0.36
CA TYR A 390 17.97 31.26 -0.43
C TYR A 390 17.30 31.08 -1.79
N HIS A 391 18.13 30.87 -2.82
CA HIS A 391 17.72 30.54 -4.18
C HIS A 391 18.81 29.66 -4.83
N ALA A 392 18.53 29.10 -6.02
CA ALA A 392 19.43 28.14 -6.68
C ALA A 392 20.88 28.67 -6.85
N ASP A 393 21.03 29.96 -7.17
CA ASP A 393 22.33 30.61 -7.36
C ASP A 393 22.97 31.17 -6.07
N HIS A 394 22.31 31.02 -4.91
CA HIS A 394 22.83 31.55 -3.65
C HIS A 394 24.14 30.82 -3.27
N PRO A 395 25.22 31.51 -2.85
CA PRO A 395 26.53 30.89 -2.60
C PRO A 395 26.47 29.69 -1.66
N THR A 396 25.65 29.76 -0.61
CA THR A 396 25.41 28.65 0.32
C THR A 396 24.75 27.44 -0.33
N ILE A 397 23.80 27.65 -1.25
CA ILE A 397 23.09 26.56 -1.94
C ILE A 397 24.01 25.90 -2.96
N VAL A 398 24.80 26.68 -3.69
CA VAL A 398 25.82 26.16 -4.60
C VAL A 398 26.84 25.32 -3.84
N ALA A 399 27.36 25.84 -2.71
CA ALA A 399 28.29 25.11 -1.85
C ALA A 399 27.67 23.84 -1.26
N PHE A 400 26.39 23.90 -0.86
CA PHE A 400 25.66 22.72 -0.38
C PHE A 400 25.65 21.60 -1.42
N TRP A 401 25.28 21.89 -2.66
CA TRP A 401 25.23 20.86 -3.71
C TRP A 401 26.60 20.34 -4.11
N GLN A 402 27.62 21.20 -4.14
CA GLN A 402 29.00 20.76 -4.36
C GLN A 402 29.43 19.74 -3.30
N VAL A 403 29.24 20.05 -2.01
CA VAL A 403 29.56 19.13 -0.92
C VAL A 403 28.70 17.86 -1.00
N PHE A 404 27.40 18.00 -1.28
CA PHE A 404 26.48 16.86 -1.37
C PHE A 404 26.86 15.91 -2.51
N GLU A 405 27.32 16.44 -3.65
CA GLU A 405 27.84 15.67 -4.78
C GLU A 405 29.19 15.00 -4.48
N GLU A 406 29.99 15.51 -3.54
CA GLU A 406 31.23 14.87 -3.07
C GLU A 406 30.98 13.73 -2.07
N LEU A 407 29.82 13.68 -1.42
CA LEU A 407 29.48 12.62 -0.47
C LEU A 407 29.40 11.24 -1.14
N THR A 408 29.81 10.20 -0.39
CA THR A 408 29.55 8.82 -0.79
C THR A 408 28.05 8.53 -0.79
N GLU A 409 27.61 7.49 -1.49
CA GLU A 409 26.19 7.12 -1.53
C GLU A 409 25.64 6.83 -0.13
N GLU A 410 26.42 6.20 0.75
CA GLU A 410 26.08 5.96 2.15
C GLU A 410 25.94 7.26 2.95
N GLN A 411 26.82 8.24 2.71
CA GLN A 411 26.75 9.55 3.36
C GLN A 411 25.55 10.37 2.87
N ARG A 412 25.23 10.32 1.56
CA ARG A 412 24.03 10.94 1.01
C ARG A 412 22.77 10.32 1.60
N LYS A 413 22.67 8.98 1.63
CA LYS A 413 21.59 8.28 2.32
C LYS A 413 21.52 8.67 3.81
N GLY A 414 22.67 8.70 4.47
CA GLY A 414 22.84 9.15 5.84
C GLY A 414 22.36 10.58 6.09
N PHE A 415 22.48 11.50 5.13
CA PHE A 415 21.92 12.86 5.23
C PHE A 415 20.39 12.83 5.38
N PHE A 416 19.70 11.98 4.63
CA PHE A 416 18.23 11.85 4.73
C PHE A 416 17.78 11.03 5.93
N VAL A 417 18.55 10.00 6.31
CA VAL A 417 18.26 9.18 7.50
C VAL A 417 18.51 9.97 8.79
N SER A 418 19.61 10.74 8.86
CA SER A 418 19.96 11.56 10.03
C SER A 418 19.10 12.83 10.17
N LYS A 419 18.61 13.39 9.06
CA LYS A 419 17.63 14.51 9.05
C LYS A 419 16.18 14.04 8.94
N ARG A 420 15.94 12.72 8.88
CA ARG A 420 14.62 12.07 8.70
C ARG A 420 13.75 12.70 7.60
N LEU A 421 14.38 13.19 6.54
CA LEU A 421 13.71 13.75 5.38
C LEU A 421 13.35 12.59 4.45
N THR A 422 12.08 12.19 4.43
CA THR A 422 11.60 11.20 3.45
C THR A 422 11.30 11.94 2.15
N ILE A 423 12.03 11.63 1.08
CA ILE A 423 11.72 12.15 -0.27
C ILE A 423 10.47 11.42 -0.73
N SER A 424 9.34 12.13 -0.82
CA SER A 424 8.16 11.66 -1.55
C SER A 424 8.33 12.08 -3.01
N LEU A 425 8.35 11.11 -3.93
CA LEU A 425 8.30 11.37 -5.38
C LEU A 425 6.94 11.95 -5.80
#